data_AF-A0A4Q8TH57-F1
#
_entry.id   AF-A0A4Q8TH57-F1
#
_cell.length_a   1.000
_cell.length_b   1.000
_cell.length_c   1.000
_cell.angle_alpha   90.00
_cell.angle_beta   90.00
_cell.angle_gamma   90.00
#
_symmetry.space_group_name_H-M   'P 1'
#
loop_
_entity.id
_entity.type
_entity.pdbx_description
1 polymer ?
#
loop_
_entity_poly.entity_id
_entity_poly.type
_entity_poly.pdbx_seq_one_letter_code
_entity_poly.pdbx_strand_id
1 'polypeptide(L)'
;MDLLGSLGQPQSPAEVQCSRKGCRNHAEYQLLWNNPKIHTPERRKIWLACPEHLQWLETYLKERLLHRETLPLSSTSGDTA
;
A
#
# COMPACT_ATOMS: atom_id res chain seq x y z
N MET A 1 -22.22 0.14 -24.05
CA MET A 1 -20.83 -0.12 -24.48
C MET A 1 -19.99 1.08 -24.09
N ASP A 2 -18.81 0.79 -23.55
CA ASP A 2 -17.70 1.70 -23.17
C ASP A 2 -17.90 2.51 -21.87
N LEU A 3 -17.55 1.99 -20.68
CA LEU A 3 -16.19 1.67 -20.17
C LEU A 3 -15.25 2.89 -20.10
N LEU A 4 -15.74 4.03 -19.61
CA LEU A 4 -14.88 5.13 -19.20
C LEU A 4 -14.26 4.83 -17.82
N GLY A 5 -13.05 4.30 -17.93
CA GLY A 5 -12.18 3.88 -16.84
C GLY A 5 -12.07 4.92 -15.74
N SER A 6 -12.29 4.42 -14.53
CA SER A 6 -11.95 4.98 -13.24
C SER A 6 -10.61 5.72 -13.30
N LEU A 7 -10.64 7.02 -13.57
CA LEU A 7 -9.53 7.92 -13.37
C LEU A 7 -9.14 7.79 -11.90
N GLY A 8 -7.89 7.37 -11.65
CA GLY A 8 -7.34 7.24 -10.31
C GLY A 8 -7.52 8.55 -9.55
N GLN A 9 -8.47 8.53 -8.62
CA GLN A 9 -8.80 9.68 -7.79
C GLN A 9 -7.56 10.10 -6.99
N PRO A 10 -7.23 11.40 -6.92
CA PRO A 10 -6.19 11.87 -6.01
C PRO A 10 -6.60 11.43 -4.61
N GLN A 11 -5.78 10.58 -3.99
CA GLN A 11 -6.06 10.09 -2.65
C GLN A 11 -6.07 11.31 -1.73
N SER A 12 -7.23 11.61 -1.15
CA SER A 12 -7.41 12.50 0.01
C SER A 12 -6.36 12.14 1.08
N PRO A 13 -6.01 13.03 2.05
CA PRO A 13 -5.02 12.73 3.09
C PRO A 13 -5.32 11.34 3.64
N ALA A 14 -4.43 10.40 3.28
CA ALA A 14 -4.81 9.01 3.11
C ALA A 14 -5.40 8.50 4.41
N GLU A 15 -6.55 7.81 4.34
CA GLU A 15 -6.94 6.91 5.42
C GLU A 15 -5.73 6.01 5.68
N VAL A 16 -5.06 6.27 6.80
CA VAL A 16 -3.92 5.51 7.34
C VAL A 16 -4.44 4.18 7.88
N GLN A 17 -5.19 3.45 7.06
CA GLN A 17 -5.87 2.22 7.40
C GLN A 17 -5.11 1.04 6.80
N CYS A 18 -5.01 -0.04 7.57
CA CYS A 18 -4.43 -1.28 7.08
C CYS A 18 -5.16 -1.82 5.83
N SER A 19 -4.41 -2.21 4.81
CA SER A 19 -4.90 -2.78 3.56
C SER A 19 -5.43 -4.21 3.69
N ARG A 20 -5.27 -4.86 4.84
CA ARG A 20 -5.86 -6.18 5.08
C ARG A 20 -7.38 -6.06 5.02
N LYS A 21 -8.02 -6.81 4.12
CA LYS A 21 -9.48 -6.86 4.00
C LYS A 21 -10.13 -7.08 5.37
N GLY A 22 -11.01 -6.17 5.78
CA GLY A 22 -11.75 -6.21 7.04
C GLY A 22 -11.02 -5.60 8.24
N CYS A 23 -9.73 -5.27 8.13
CA CYS A 23 -9.00 -4.56 9.18
C CYS A 23 -9.33 -3.06 9.13
N ARG A 24 -9.50 -2.44 10.30
CA ARG A 24 -9.72 -1.00 10.46
C ARG A 24 -8.64 -0.32 11.29
N ASN A 25 -7.58 -1.05 11.64
CA ASN A 25 -6.52 -0.54 12.48
C ASN A 25 -5.67 0.48 11.73
N HIS A 26 -5.10 1.40 12.49
CA HIS A 26 -4.15 2.39 12.00
C HIS A 26 -2.91 1.69 11.42
N ALA A 27 -2.47 2.12 10.25
CA ALA A 27 -1.27 1.62 9.60
C ALA A 27 -0.05 2.40 10.06
N GLU A 28 1.01 1.67 10.38
CA GLU A 28 2.30 2.23 10.81
C GLU A 28 3.41 1.92 9.80
N TYR A 29 3.10 1.12 8.77
CA TYR A 29 4.05 0.66 7.78
C TYR A 29 3.45 0.71 6.38
N GLN A 30 4.31 0.88 5.40
CA GLN A 30 4.02 0.72 3.98
C GLN A 30 4.85 -0.42 3.39
N LEU A 31 4.20 -1.32 2.66
CA LEU A 31 4.82 -2.38 1.88
C LEU A 31 4.81 -1.97 0.42
N LEU A 32 6.00 -1.68 -0.12
CA LEU A 32 6.20 -1.43 -1.53
C LEU A 32 6.30 -2.77 -2.25
N TRP A 33 5.50 -2.92 -3.31
CA TRP A 33 5.45 -4.15 -4.08
C TRP A 33 5.37 -3.89 -5.59
N ASN A 34 5.83 -4.86 -6.37
CA ASN A 34 5.80 -4.84 -7.83
C ASN A 34 5.47 -6.25 -8.35
N ASN A 35 4.59 -6.33 -9.36
CA ASN A 35 4.36 -7.55 -10.11
C ASN A 35 4.99 -7.42 -11.50
N PRO A 36 6.17 -8.02 -11.74
CA PRO A 36 6.90 -7.83 -13.00
C PRO A 36 6.18 -8.44 -14.21
N LYS A 37 5.16 -9.28 -13.99
CA LYS A 37 4.34 -9.83 -15.08
C LYS A 37 3.45 -8.77 -15.73
N ILE A 38 3.15 -7.67 -15.04
CA ILE A 38 2.18 -6.66 -15.49
C ILE A 38 2.63 -5.22 -15.27
N HIS A 39 3.76 -4.97 -14.59
CA HIS A 39 4.26 -3.65 -14.25
C HIS A 39 5.73 -3.53 -14.65
N THR A 40 6.16 -2.32 -15.03
CA THR A 40 7.58 -2.05 -15.26
C THR A 40 8.38 -2.21 -13.96
N PRO A 41 9.70 -2.46 -14.05
CA PRO A 41 10.55 -2.66 -12.86
C PRO A 41 10.64 -1.46 -11.93
N GLU A 42 10.26 -0.25 -12.36
CA GLU A 42 10.32 0.99 -11.59
C GLU A 42 9.00 1.24 -10.84
N ARG A 43 7.87 0.73 -11.36
CA ARG A 43 6.56 0.96 -10.76
C ARG A 43 6.47 0.29 -9.38
N ARG A 44 6.06 1.02 -8.35
CA ARG A 44 5.78 0.47 -7.02
C ARG A 44 4.32 0.74 -6.67
N LYS A 45 3.62 -0.28 -6.20
CA LYS A 45 2.35 -0.11 -5.50
C LYS A 45 2.60 -0.18 -4.01
N ILE A 46 1.72 0.43 -3.23
CA ILE A 46 1.81 0.50 -1.78
C ILE A 46 0.62 -0.24 -1.16
N TRP A 47 0.90 -1.11 -0.20
CA TRP A 47 -0.08 -1.57 0.78
C TRP A 47 0.29 -1.03 2.16
N LEU A 48 -0.70 -0.60 2.92
CA LEU A 48 -0.53 -0.11 4.29
C LEU A 48 -0.74 -1.25 5.28
N ALA A 49 0.04 -1.29 6.36
CA ALA A 49 -0.06 -2.33 7.39
C ALA A 49 -0.03 -1.75 8.81
N CYS A 50 -0.96 -2.22 9.63
CA CYS A 50 -0.87 -2.10 11.08
C CYS A 50 0.13 -3.13 11.63
N PRO A 51 0.62 -2.97 12.88
CA PRO A 51 1.57 -3.90 13.48
C PRO A 51 1.10 -5.37 13.44
N GLU A 52 -0.20 -5.60 13.69
CA GLU A 52 -0.79 -6.95 13.68
C GLU A 52 -0.70 -7.67 12.33
N HIS A 53 -0.76 -6.93 11.21
CA HIS A 53 -0.86 -7.51 9.87
C HIS A 53 0.41 -7.35 9.03
N LEU A 54 1.42 -6.63 9.53
CA LEU A 54 2.67 -6.38 8.82
C LEU A 54 3.32 -7.68 8.34
N GLN A 55 3.58 -8.60 9.27
CA GLN A 55 4.30 -9.84 8.98
C GLN A 55 3.55 -10.72 7.97
N TRP A 56 2.22 -10.80 8.08
CA TRP A 56 1.40 -11.60 7.17
C TRP A 56 1.42 -11.03 5.74
N LEU A 57 1.22 -9.72 5.59
CA LEU A 57 1.24 -9.05 4.29
C LEU A 57 2.61 -9.16 3.63
N GLU A 58 3.68 -8.98 4.42
CA GLU A 58 5.04 -9.09 3.91
C GLU A 58 5.37 -10.51 3.44
N THR A 59 5.02 -11.52 4.23
CA THR A 59 5.20 -12.94 3.88
C THR A 59 4.46 -13.28 2.60
N TYR A 60 3.20 -12.88 2.48
CA TYR A 60 2.39 -13.08 1.28
C TYR A 60 3.06 -12.51 0.02
N LEU A 61 3.66 -11.32 0.12
CA LEU A 61 4.36 -10.69 -0.99
C LEU A 61 5.69 -11.38 -1.29
N LYS A 62 6.44 -11.79 -0.27
CA LYS A 62 7.74 -12.48 -0.40
C LYS A 62 7.59 -13.85 -1.07
N GLU A 63 6.65 -14.67 -0.62
CA GLU A 63 6.37 -16.00 -1.19
C GLU A 63 6.01 -15.94 -2.69
N ARG A 64 5.47 -14.81 -3.14
CA ARG A 64 5.07 -14.57 -4.53
C ARG A 64 6.09 -13.75 -5.32
N LEU A 65 7.25 -13.45 -4.73
CA LEU A 65 8.32 -12.63 -5.31
C LEU A 65 7.86 -11.22 -5.71
N LEU A 66 6.82 -10.70 -5.06
CA LEU A 66 6.26 -9.37 -5.31
C LEU A 66 6.83 -8.29 -4.39
N HIS A 67 7.32 -8.68 -3.21
CA HIS A 67 7.86 -7.76 -2.22
C HIS A 67 9.07 -6.99 -2.75
N ARG A 68 9.11 -5.68 -2.49
CA ARG A 68 10.26 -4.82 -2.83
C ARG A 68 10.87 -4.25 -1.57
N GLU A 69 10.06 -3.65 -0.72
CA GLU A 69 10.53 -2.99 0.49
C GLU A 69 9.41 -2.84 1.51
N THR A 70 9.78 -2.74 2.78
CA THR A 70 8.89 -2.41 3.90
C THR A 70 9.47 -1.17 4.58
N LEU A 71 8.70 -0.10 4.68
CA LEU A 71 9.12 1.17 5.27
C LEU A 71 8.16 1.59 6.39
N PRO A 72 8.63 2.29 7.44
CA PRO A 72 7.73 2.93 8.38
C PRO A 72 6.91 4.02 7.67
N LEU A 73 5.64 4.13 8.04
CA LEU A 73 4.77 5.20 7.59
C LEU A 73 5.06 6.44 8.45
N SER A 74 5.85 7.37 7.92
CA SER A 74 6.02 8.66 8.58
C SER A 74 4.68 9.39 8.59
N SER A 75 4.18 9.76 9.76
CA SER A 75 3.02 10.64 9.89
C SER A 75 3.40 12.01 9.32
N THR A 76 3.03 12.28 8.07
CA THR A 76 2.87 13.68 7.63
C THR A 76 1.64 14.21 8.37
N SER A 77 1.86 14.67 9.59
CA SER A 77 0.99 15.68 10.19
C SER A 77 1.09 16.87 9.25
N GLY A 78 -0.02 17.24 8.62
CA GLY A 78 -0.10 18.44 7.80
C GLY A 78 0.24 19.64 8.68
N ASP A 79 1.47 20.11 8.58
CA ASP A 79 1.91 21.33 9.22
C ASP A 79 1.14 22.46 8.53
N THR A 80 0.18 23.01 9.26
CA THR A 80 -0.65 24.12 8.84
C THR A 80 0.14 25.37 9.15
N ALA A 81 0.62 26.07 8.12
CA ALA A 81 1.12 27.44 8.20
C ALA A 81 0.20 28.34 7.37
#